data_AF-A0A5M9P5F5-F1
#
_entry.id   AF-A0A5M9P5F5-F1
#
_cell.length_a   1.000
_cell.length_b   1.000
_cell.length_c   1.000
_cell.angle_alpha   90.00
_cell.angle_beta   90.00
_cell.angle_gamma   90.00
#
_symmetry.space_group_name_H-M   'P 1'
#
loop_
_entity.id
_entity.type
_entity.pdbx_description
1 polymer ?
#
loop_
_entity_poly.entity_id
_entity_poly.type
_entity_poly.pdbx_seq_one_letter_code
_entity_poly.pdbx_strand_id
1 'polypeptide(L)'
;MFRKLVTVSLIAILNGCVLYPTTRDYYKPIVQIGQVETASSGCGYHKAKYDALEQTAGDITVRVYPSLASEKTLIVNFGLESPQDNDHLILNAVLSNDVHLSDETKSLTLTSKYLHDGVYRTWYSSNPLQLTSQPDQLTISVSDSNGKTYQFMFEFTTQSDIYYASINC
;
A
#
# COMPACT_ATOMS: atom_id res chain seq x y z
N MET A 1 -53.18 -13.34 -21.74
CA MET A 1 -52.09 -12.56 -22.37
C MET A 1 -51.21 -11.90 -21.28
N PHE A 2 -50.70 -12.67 -20.31
CA PHE A 2 -50.05 -12.16 -19.08
C PHE A 2 -48.71 -12.88 -18.81
N ARG A 3 -47.86 -13.04 -19.84
CA ARG A 3 -46.58 -13.76 -19.72
C ARG A 3 -45.34 -12.92 -20.03
N LYS A 4 -45.49 -11.62 -20.23
CA LYS A 4 -44.39 -10.72 -20.68
C LYS A 4 -43.97 -9.63 -19.69
N LEU A 5 -44.41 -9.69 -18.43
CA LEU A 5 -44.15 -8.61 -17.46
C LEU A 5 -43.24 -8.98 -16.29
N VAL A 6 -42.75 -10.23 -16.20
CA VAL A 6 -41.92 -10.68 -15.08
C VAL A 6 -40.42 -10.57 -15.39
N THR A 7 -40.02 -10.44 -16.65
CA THR A 7 -38.60 -10.50 -17.05
C THR A 7 -37.84 -9.17 -16.93
N VAL A 8 -38.52 -8.05 -16.68
CA VAL A 8 -37.88 -6.71 -16.66
C VAL A 8 -37.34 -6.35 -15.26
N SER A 9 -37.76 -7.04 -14.19
CA SER A 9 -37.37 -6.68 -12.82
C SER A 9 -36.01 -7.27 -12.38
N LEU A 10 -35.49 -8.31 -13.06
CA LEU A 10 -34.23 -8.95 -12.65
C LEU A 10 -32.96 -8.20 -13.11
N ILE A 11 -33.06 -7.31 -14.10
CA ILE A 11 -31.90 -6.59 -14.67
C ILE A 11 -31.51 -5.37 -13.81
N ALA A 12 -32.41 -4.88 -12.94
CA ALA A 12 -32.13 -3.73 -12.06
C ALA A 12 -31.18 -4.07 -10.89
N ILE A 13 -30.95 -5.36 -10.60
CA ILE A 13 -30.12 -5.81 -9.47
C ILE A 13 -28.62 -5.88 -9.87
N LEU A 14 -28.30 -5.83 -11.16
CA LEU A 14 -26.92 -5.96 -11.65
C LEU A 14 -26.12 -4.65 -11.71
N ASN A 15 -26.76 -3.50 -11.42
CA ASN A 15 -26.09 -2.19 -11.38
C ASN A 15 -25.98 -1.61 -9.96
N GLY A 16 -26.43 -2.34 -8.94
CA GLY A 16 -26.21 -1.94 -7.55
C GLY A 16 -24.83 -2.38 -7.10
N CYS A 17 -23.91 -1.44 -6.88
CA CYS A 17 -22.68 -1.74 -6.14
C CYS A 17 -23.07 -2.39 -4.80
N VAL A 18 -22.77 -3.68 -4.63
CA VAL A 18 -23.09 -4.37 -3.38
C VAL A 18 -22.14 -3.84 -2.31
N LEU A 19 -22.69 -3.09 -1.36
CA LEU A 19 -21.98 -2.60 -0.20
C LEU A 19 -21.88 -3.74 0.81
N TYR A 20 -20.67 -4.26 1.02
CA TYR A 20 -20.43 -5.24 2.06
C TYR A 20 -19.84 -4.51 3.28
N PRO A 21 -20.58 -4.42 4.41
CA PRO A 21 -19.99 -4.03 5.67
C PRO A 21 -18.85 -5.00 5.98
N THR A 22 -17.69 -4.46 6.30
CA THR A 22 -16.50 -5.25 6.61
C THR A 22 -15.71 -4.61 7.74
N THR A 23 -14.72 -5.33 8.23
CA THR A 23 -13.66 -4.80 9.09
C THR A 23 -12.34 -5.01 8.36
N ARG A 24 -11.48 -3.99 8.38
CA ARG A 24 -10.16 -4.07 7.79
C ARG A 24 -9.10 -3.90 8.85
N ASP A 25 -8.23 -4.90 8.93
CA ASP A 25 -6.96 -4.84 9.65
C ASP A 25 -5.92 -4.24 8.71
N TYR A 26 -5.31 -3.12 9.09
CA TYR A 26 -4.32 -2.46 8.26
C TYR A 26 -3.35 -1.61 9.07
N TYR A 27 -2.25 -1.23 8.42
CA TYR A 27 -1.28 -0.30 8.96
C TYR A 27 -1.64 1.11 8.53
N LYS A 28 -2.21 1.88 9.45
CA LYS A 28 -2.62 3.26 9.23
C LYS A 28 -1.42 4.21 9.27
N PRO A 29 -1.29 5.12 8.29
CA PRO A 29 -0.25 6.14 8.24
C PRO A 29 -0.15 7.00 9.51
N ILE A 30 1.07 7.20 10.02
CA ILE A 30 1.42 8.25 10.98
C ILE A 30 2.16 9.34 10.19
N VAL A 31 1.43 10.35 9.73
CA VAL A 31 1.96 11.40 8.84
C VAL A 31 2.94 12.30 9.60
N GLN A 32 4.19 12.34 9.12
CA GLN A 32 5.23 13.26 9.63
C GLN A 32 5.38 14.51 8.74
N ILE A 33 6.21 15.46 9.16
CA ILE A 33 6.50 16.67 8.40
C ILE A 33 7.07 16.30 7.02
N GLY A 34 6.46 16.84 5.96
CA GLY A 34 6.87 16.58 4.58
C GLY A 34 6.33 15.28 3.98
N GLN A 35 5.42 14.59 4.67
CA GLN A 35 4.75 13.40 4.18
C GLN A 35 3.27 13.67 3.91
N VAL A 36 2.68 12.88 3.02
CA VAL A 36 1.25 12.87 2.75
C VAL A 36 0.72 11.45 2.77
N GLU A 37 -0.51 11.28 3.26
CA GLU A 37 -1.23 10.01 3.09
C GLU A 37 -1.59 9.83 1.61
N THR A 38 -1.45 8.62 1.09
CA THR A 38 -1.74 8.30 -0.31
C THR A 38 -2.65 7.10 -0.43
N ALA A 39 -3.32 6.99 -1.57
CA ALA A 39 -4.30 5.96 -1.82
C ALA A 39 -3.64 4.57 -1.76
N SER A 40 -4.36 3.63 -1.17
CA SER A 40 -3.98 2.23 -1.09
C SER A 40 -3.65 1.64 -2.44
N SER A 41 -2.68 0.71 -2.47
CA SER A 41 -2.42 -0.12 -3.65
C SER A 41 -3.54 -1.13 -3.91
N GLY A 42 -4.35 -1.44 -2.90
CA GLY A 42 -5.58 -2.22 -3.02
C GLY A 42 -6.81 -1.32 -3.11
N CYS A 43 -7.73 -1.66 -3.99
CA CYS A 43 -8.96 -0.92 -4.16
C CYS A 43 -10.08 -1.36 -3.22
N GLY A 44 -11.17 -0.58 -3.22
CA GLY A 44 -12.47 -1.02 -2.73
C GLY A 44 -12.77 -0.64 -1.29
N TYR A 45 -11.77 -0.30 -0.49
CA TYR A 45 -11.99 0.24 0.86
C TYR A 45 -12.31 1.73 0.81
N HIS A 46 -13.26 2.18 1.63
CA HIS A 46 -13.72 3.56 1.61
C HIS A 46 -13.08 4.40 2.71
N LYS A 47 -13.09 3.92 3.95
CA LYS A 47 -12.50 4.63 5.09
C LYS A 47 -11.01 4.35 5.22
N ALA A 48 -10.57 3.12 5.02
CA ALA A 48 -9.17 2.73 4.99
C ALA A 48 -8.55 2.93 3.60
N LYS A 49 -9.07 3.85 2.78
CA LYS A 49 -8.61 4.09 1.41
C LYS A 49 -7.21 4.69 1.33
N TYR A 50 -6.76 5.35 2.39
CA TYR A 50 -5.42 5.93 2.52
C TYR A 50 -4.64 5.13 3.57
N ASP A 51 -3.91 4.11 3.12
CA ASP A 51 -3.11 3.22 3.98
C ASP A 51 -1.61 3.26 3.68
N ALA A 52 -1.20 4.24 2.88
CA ALA A 52 0.17 4.41 2.44
C ALA A 52 0.67 5.82 2.74
N LEU A 53 1.99 5.96 2.80
CA LEU A 53 2.66 7.24 2.95
C LEU A 53 3.49 7.55 1.70
N GLU A 54 3.52 8.82 1.34
CA GLU A 54 4.36 9.39 0.30
C GLU A 54 5.26 10.47 0.90
N GLN A 55 6.51 10.54 0.43
CA GLN A 55 7.43 11.62 0.74
C GLN A 55 8.19 12.03 -0.53
N THR A 56 8.22 13.34 -0.81
CA THR A 56 8.96 13.92 -1.93
C THR A 56 10.17 14.70 -1.45
N ALA A 57 11.26 14.55 -2.19
CA ALA A 57 12.56 15.13 -1.90
C ALA A 57 13.29 15.51 -3.19
N GLY A 58 13.23 16.79 -3.57
CA GLY A 58 13.70 17.20 -4.90
C GLY A 58 12.83 16.54 -5.97
N ASP A 59 13.45 15.88 -6.94
CA ASP A 59 12.75 15.21 -8.06
C ASP A 59 12.43 13.74 -7.77
N ILE A 60 12.70 13.27 -6.55
CA ILE A 60 12.41 11.89 -6.12
C ILE A 60 11.16 11.88 -5.24
N THR A 61 10.23 11.00 -5.55
CA THR A 61 9.08 10.67 -4.70
C THR A 61 9.14 9.20 -4.31
N VAL A 62 9.01 8.94 -3.01
CA VAL A 62 9.00 7.58 -2.44
C VAL A 62 7.65 7.33 -1.79
N ARG A 63 7.05 6.16 -2.07
CA ARG A 63 5.79 5.69 -1.50
C ARG A 63 5.98 4.35 -0.81
N VAL A 64 5.33 4.15 0.33
CA VAL A 64 5.43 2.92 1.13
C VAL A 64 4.07 2.36 1.49
N TYR A 65 3.88 1.08 1.21
CA TYR A 65 2.62 0.34 1.33
C TYR A 65 2.84 -0.95 2.13
N PRO A 66 2.77 -0.92 3.48
CA PRO A 66 2.80 -2.12 4.29
C PRO A 66 1.48 -2.89 4.21
N SER A 67 1.54 -4.21 4.02
CA SER A 67 0.37 -5.07 3.98
C SER A 67 0.61 -6.42 4.67
N LEU A 68 -0.44 -6.93 5.32
CA LEU A 68 -0.44 -8.28 5.88
C LEU A 68 -0.84 -9.27 4.77
N ALA A 69 0.07 -10.15 4.38
CA ALA A 69 -0.21 -11.26 3.48
C ALA A 69 -0.89 -12.43 4.22
N SER A 70 -0.63 -12.54 5.52
CA SER A 70 -1.32 -13.40 6.48
C SER A 70 -1.17 -12.81 7.88
N GLU A 71 -1.80 -13.41 8.90
CA GLU A 71 -1.71 -12.95 10.30
C GLU A 71 -0.28 -12.73 10.82
N LYS A 72 0.71 -13.43 10.24
CA LYS A 72 2.11 -13.38 10.68
C LYS A 72 3.09 -13.04 9.56
N THR A 73 2.60 -12.63 8.39
CA THR A 73 3.47 -12.31 7.26
C THR A 73 3.21 -10.89 6.79
N LEU A 74 4.23 -10.04 6.95
CA LEU A 74 4.24 -8.67 6.44
C LEU A 74 4.96 -8.64 5.08
N ILE A 75 4.35 -7.95 4.12
CA ILE A 75 4.99 -7.56 2.86
C ILE A 75 4.95 -6.04 2.79
N VAL A 76 6.06 -5.42 2.37
CA VAL A 76 6.11 -3.98 2.14
C VAL A 76 6.34 -3.74 0.67
N ASN A 77 5.43 -3.00 0.03
CA ASN A 77 5.62 -2.54 -1.34
C ASN A 77 6.08 -1.09 -1.34
N PHE A 78 6.88 -0.75 -2.35
CA PHE A 78 7.46 0.58 -2.49
C PHE A 78 7.21 1.10 -3.90
N GLY A 79 6.89 2.39 -3.99
CA GLY A 79 6.88 3.13 -5.24
C GLY A 79 8.02 4.15 -5.25
N LEU A 80 8.74 4.23 -6.36
CA LEU A 80 9.74 5.24 -6.64
C LEU A 80 9.35 5.99 -7.92
N GLU A 81 9.29 7.30 -7.85
CA GLU A 81 9.24 8.17 -9.02
C GLU A 81 10.54 8.97 -9.09
N SER A 82 11.21 8.91 -10.24
CA SER A 82 12.43 9.67 -10.51
C SER A 82 12.55 10.01 -12.00
N PRO A 83 13.14 11.17 -12.38
CA PRO A 83 13.52 11.42 -13.77
C PRO A 83 14.68 10.53 -14.26
N GLN A 84 15.42 9.87 -13.36
CA GLN A 84 16.58 9.05 -13.70
C GLN A 84 16.24 7.55 -13.72
N ASP A 85 16.64 6.86 -14.79
CA ASP A 85 16.41 5.42 -14.95
C ASP A 85 17.20 4.59 -13.94
N ASN A 86 18.39 5.03 -13.53
CA ASN A 86 19.27 4.26 -12.63
C ASN A 86 18.93 4.43 -11.14
N ASP A 87 17.98 5.30 -10.80
CA ASP A 87 17.55 5.46 -9.41
C ASP A 87 16.83 4.21 -8.91
N HIS A 88 17.13 3.86 -7.66
CA HIS A 88 16.60 2.68 -7.02
C HIS A 88 16.50 2.88 -5.51
N LEU A 89 15.71 2.01 -4.88
CA LEU A 89 15.53 2.00 -3.43
C LEU A 89 16.33 0.87 -2.79
N ILE A 90 16.83 1.13 -1.59
CA ILE A 90 17.49 0.17 -0.71
C ILE A 90 16.70 0.14 0.59
N LEU A 91 16.17 -1.03 0.95
CA LEU A 91 15.51 -1.22 2.24
C LEU A 91 16.56 -1.27 3.34
N ASN A 92 16.56 -0.28 4.23
CA ASN A 92 17.51 -0.19 5.32
C ASN A 92 17.03 -1.00 6.53
N ALA A 93 15.78 -0.79 6.93
CA ALA A 93 15.22 -1.42 8.12
C ALA A 93 13.70 -1.48 8.09
N VAL A 94 13.14 -2.54 8.66
CA VAL A 94 11.76 -2.62 9.13
C VAL A 94 11.80 -2.95 10.62
N LEU A 95 11.25 -2.05 11.43
CA LEU A 95 11.19 -2.16 12.88
C LEU A 95 9.73 -2.30 13.32
N SER A 96 9.50 -3.19 14.28
CA SER A 96 8.20 -3.53 14.83
C SER A 96 8.33 -3.57 16.35
N ASN A 97 7.75 -2.59 17.07
CA ASN A 97 7.88 -2.50 18.53
C ASN A 97 9.34 -2.70 19.01
N ASP A 98 10.28 -2.00 18.38
CA ASP A 98 11.74 -2.10 18.61
C ASP A 98 12.41 -3.44 18.21
N VAL A 99 11.66 -4.39 17.65
CA VAL A 99 12.19 -5.62 17.06
C VAL A 99 12.53 -5.38 15.58
N HIS A 100 13.75 -5.70 15.21
CA HIS A 100 14.18 -5.67 13.82
C HIS A 100 13.60 -6.86 13.04
N LEU A 101 12.88 -6.59 11.96
CA LEU A 101 12.26 -7.61 11.11
C LEU A 101 13.08 -7.93 9.85
N SER A 102 14.12 -7.14 9.57
CA SER A 102 14.90 -7.21 8.33
C SER A 102 16.39 -7.16 8.59
N ASP A 103 17.01 -8.29 8.95
CA ASP A 103 18.34 -8.32 9.57
C ASP A 103 19.50 -7.57 8.87
N GLU A 104 19.52 -7.38 7.56
CA GLU A 104 20.49 -6.54 6.82
C GLU A 104 19.86 -6.08 5.48
N THR A 105 20.46 -5.11 4.76
CA THR A 105 19.99 -4.53 3.48
C THR A 105 19.44 -5.57 2.50
N LYS A 106 18.13 -5.86 2.58
CA LYS A 106 17.51 -6.87 1.74
C LYS A 106 17.22 -6.26 0.38
N SER A 107 17.58 -7.03 -0.65
CA SER A 107 17.21 -6.74 -2.02
C SER A 107 15.70 -6.57 -2.10
N LEU A 108 15.31 -5.39 -2.56
CA LEU A 108 13.97 -5.14 -3.03
C LEU A 108 13.80 -5.87 -4.36
N THR A 109 12.74 -6.65 -4.49
CA THR A 109 12.41 -7.29 -5.77
C THR A 109 11.72 -6.26 -6.64
N LEU A 110 12.31 -5.94 -7.79
CA LEU A 110 11.68 -5.11 -8.80
C LEU A 110 10.43 -5.82 -9.34
N THR A 111 9.25 -5.24 -9.15
CA THR A 111 7.99 -5.82 -9.62
C THR A 111 7.53 -5.23 -10.94
N SER A 112 7.73 -3.93 -11.14
CA SER A 112 7.43 -3.26 -12.40
C SER A 112 8.23 -1.97 -12.55
N LYS A 113 8.45 -1.56 -13.80
CA LYS A 113 9.07 -0.29 -14.15
C LYS A 113 8.54 0.21 -15.47
N TYR A 114 8.19 1.49 -15.53
CA TYR A 114 7.76 2.10 -16.78
C TYR A 114 8.03 3.61 -16.76
N LEU A 115 8.17 4.19 -17.95
CA LEU A 115 8.33 5.63 -18.16
C LEU A 115 6.97 6.24 -18.49
N HIS A 116 6.59 7.31 -17.79
CA HIS A 116 5.38 8.06 -18.08
C HIS A 116 5.61 9.54 -17.81
N ASP A 117 5.25 10.41 -18.77
CA ASP A 117 5.43 11.86 -18.69
C ASP A 117 6.87 12.29 -18.32
N GLY A 118 7.87 11.57 -18.81
CA GLY A 118 9.29 11.85 -18.54
C GLY A 118 9.78 11.42 -17.16
N VAL A 119 8.96 10.70 -16.38
CA VAL A 119 9.30 10.20 -15.05
C VAL A 119 9.25 8.67 -15.04
N TYR A 120 10.31 8.04 -14.56
CA TYR A 120 10.34 6.61 -14.31
C TYR A 120 9.54 6.30 -13.05
N ARG A 121 8.54 5.43 -13.18
CA ARG A 121 7.77 4.87 -12.07
C ARG A 121 8.22 3.43 -11.86
N THR A 122 8.84 3.18 -10.72
CA THR A 122 9.45 1.90 -10.37
C THR A 122 8.79 1.35 -9.12
N TRP A 123 8.34 0.11 -9.18
CA TRP A 123 7.70 -0.58 -8.06
C TRP A 123 8.58 -1.70 -7.55
N TYR A 124 8.62 -1.82 -6.23
CA TYR A 124 9.37 -2.86 -5.55
C TYR A 124 8.51 -3.57 -4.51
N SER A 125 8.89 -4.80 -4.18
CA SER A 125 8.33 -5.55 -3.05
C SER A 125 9.46 -6.09 -2.17
N SER A 126 9.25 -6.05 -0.86
CA SER A 126 10.13 -6.71 0.10
C SER A 126 9.96 -8.22 0.01
N ASN A 127 10.99 -8.95 0.44
CA ASN A 127 10.77 -10.34 0.82
C ASN A 127 9.74 -10.41 1.97
N PRO A 128 8.96 -11.50 2.08
CA PRO A 128 8.05 -11.69 3.21
C PRO A 128 8.79 -11.62 4.54
N LEU A 129 8.31 -10.76 5.44
CA LEU A 129 8.86 -10.57 6.78
C LEU A 129 7.97 -11.31 7.78
N GLN A 130 8.58 -12.21 8.55
CA GLN A 130 7.85 -13.02 9.52
C GLN A 130 7.71 -12.25 10.83
N LEU A 131 6.46 -12.13 11.28
CA LEU A 131 6.11 -11.47 12.53
C LEU A 131 6.02 -12.51 13.65
N THR A 132 6.65 -12.24 14.79
CA THR A 132 6.50 -13.06 16.00
C THR A 132 5.11 -12.85 16.63
N SER A 133 4.62 -11.61 16.55
CA SER A 133 3.28 -11.17 16.93
C SER A 133 2.89 -9.98 16.05
N GLN A 134 1.60 -9.66 16.01
CA GLN A 134 1.11 -8.52 15.25
C GLN A 134 1.54 -7.22 15.94
N PRO A 135 2.36 -6.38 15.30
CA PRO A 135 2.88 -5.19 15.95
C PRO A 135 1.90 -4.03 15.91
N ASP A 136 1.79 -3.34 17.02
CA ASP A 136 1.00 -2.11 17.13
C ASP A 136 1.60 -0.97 16.28
N GLN A 137 2.92 -0.99 16.04
CA GLN A 137 3.59 0.01 15.23
C GLN A 137 4.65 -0.59 14.29
N LEU A 138 4.77 0.02 13.12
CA LEU A 138 5.84 -0.23 12.17
C LEU A 138 6.62 1.05 11.89
N THR A 139 7.94 0.93 11.83
CA THR A 139 8.83 1.94 11.25
C THR A 139 9.60 1.32 10.10
N ILE A 140 9.48 1.91 8.91
CA ILE A 140 10.12 1.45 7.69
C ILE A 140 11.11 2.52 7.24
N SER A 141 12.38 2.14 7.10
CA SER A 141 13.46 3.01 6.63
C SER A 141 13.97 2.52 5.29
N VAL A 142 13.99 3.42 4.30
CA VAL A 142 14.44 3.15 2.94
C VAL A 142 15.36 4.28 2.48
N SER A 143 16.40 3.97 1.72
CA SER A 143 17.27 4.96 1.10
C SER A 143 17.11 4.96 -0.42
N ASP A 144 17.28 6.12 -1.05
CA ASP A 144 17.47 6.20 -2.49
C ASP A 144 18.94 5.98 -2.89
N SER A 145 19.16 5.87 -4.20
CA SER A 145 20.47 5.77 -4.87
C SER A 145 21.43 6.91 -4.53
N ASN A 146 20.93 8.07 -4.08
CA ASN A 146 21.72 9.23 -3.69
C ASN A 146 22.09 9.21 -2.20
N GLY A 147 21.69 8.16 -1.47
CA GLY A 147 21.97 7.99 -0.05
C GLY A 147 21.03 8.76 0.87
N LYS A 148 19.97 9.40 0.35
CA LYS A 148 18.97 10.04 1.20
C LYS A 148 18.06 8.97 1.80
N THR A 149 17.91 9.03 3.13
CA THR A 149 17.06 8.12 3.89
C THR A 149 15.69 8.74 4.16
N TYR A 150 14.66 7.91 4.01
CA TYR A 150 13.25 8.20 4.28
C TYR A 150 12.77 7.27 5.38
N GLN A 151 11.99 7.79 6.32
CA GLN A 151 11.43 7.02 7.42
C GLN A 151 9.90 7.16 7.43
N PHE A 152 9.21 6.04 7.39
CA PHE A 152 7.75 5.97 7.35
C PHE A 152 7.23 5.22 8.57
N MET A 153 6.25 5.80 9.25
CA MET A 153 5.67 5.23 10.46
C MET A 153 4.21 4.88 10.25
N PHE A 154 3.81 3.73 10.79
CA PHE A 154 2.45 3.24 10.72
C PHE A 154 2.00 2.67 12.06
N GLU A 155 0.73 2.81 12.38
CA GLU A 155 0.07 2.14 13.51
C GLU A 155 -0.83 1.02 12.99
N PHE A 156 -0.80 -0.15 13.61
CA PHE A 156 -1.76 -1.18 13.31
C PHE A 156 -3.14 -0.81 13.87
N THR A 157 -4.16 -0.96 13.05
CA THR A 157 -5.53 -0.65 13.47
C THR A 157 -6.55 -1.56 12.78
N THR A 158 -7.66 -1.78 13.46
CA THR A 158 -8.85 -2.44 12.92
C THR A 158 -9.94 -1.39 12.75
N GLN A 159 -10.40 -1.20 11.51
CA GLN A 159 -11.43 -0.21 11.19
C GLN A 159 -12.66 -0.86 10.55
N SER A 160 -13.85 -0.47 11.02
CA SER A 160 -15.10 -0.80 10.33
C SER A 160 -15.19 -0.03 9.02
N ASP A 161 -15.32 -0.73 7.90
CA ASP A 161 -15.31 -0.17 6.56
C ASP A 161 -16.42 -0.76 5.68
N ILE A 162 -16.51 -0.27 4.46
CA ILE A 162 -17.34 -0.80 3.39
C ILE A 162 -16.40 -1.20 2.26
N TYR A 163 -16.56 -2.42 1.76
CA TYR A 163 -15.80 -2.91 0.62
C TYR A 163 -16.64 -2.86 -0.65
N TYR A 164 -16.13 -2.14 -1.66
CA TYR A 164 -16.64 -2.09 -3.01
C TYR A 164 -15.87 -3.08 -3.88
N ALA A 165 -16.52 -4.19 -4.25
CA ALA A 165 -16.02 -5.07 -5.30
C ALA A 165 -16.24 -4.41 -6.68
N SER A 166 -15.50 -3.36 -7.00
CA SER A 166 -15.47 -2.74 -8.33
C SER A 166 -14.24 -3.22 -9.09
N ILE A 167 -14.43 -3.62 -10.35
CA ILE A 167 -13.34 -4.02 -11.27
C ILE A 167 -12.58 -2.78 -11.76
N ASN A 168 -13.20 -1.60 -11.68
CA ASN A 168 -12.60 -0.33 -12.08
C ASN A 168 -12.25 0.48 -10.84
N CYS A 169 -10.97 0.41 -10.54
CA CYS A 169 -10.16 1.31 -9.77
C CYS A 169 -8.81 1.36 -10.52
#